data_AF-A0A2E0J2B1-F1
#
_entry.id   AF-A0A2E0J2B1-F1
#
_cell.length_a   1.000
_cell.length_b   1.000
_cell.length_c   1.000
_cell.angle_alpha   90.00
_cell.angle_beta   90.00
_cell.angle_gamma   90.00
#
_symmetry.space_group_name_H-M   'P 1'
#
loop_
_entity.id
_entity.type
_entity.pdbx_description
1 polymer ?
#
loop_
_entity_poly.entity_id
_entity_poly.type
_entity_poly.pdbx_seq_one_letter_code
_entity_poly.pdbx_strand_id
1 'polypeptide(L)'
;MARQRIEGMDGVLAQLRSLQGKEAKKVVRRSLRAGAKPLRNEMKRNARKFDDPATSEAVYKQIATRSIPKRTLRRFDFDEGVSTGVKDSKPGQPYHYGLFLERGTAHMQAQPFIRNSADNTRTEVFTAVSDDLWDGITKQVSAKGK
;
A
#
# COMPACT_ATOMS: atom_id res chain seq x y z
N MET A 1 11.19 -25.63 -15.82
CA MET A 1 10.82 -24.35 -16.45
C MET A 1 11.64 -23.25 -15.79
N ALA A 2 12.56 -22.63 -16.55
CA ALA A 2 13.46 -21.63 -16.00
C ALA A 2 12.67 -20.42 -15.48
N ARG A 3 12.85 -20.08 -14.20
CA ARG A 3 12.53 -18.74 -13.67
C ARG A 3 13.48 -17.76 -14.35
N GLN A 4 13.15 -17.29 -15.55
CA GLN A 4 13.78 -16.09 -16.07
C GLN A 4 13.25 -14.93 -15.25
N ARG A 5 13.88 -14.67 -14.11
CA ARG A 5 13.78 -13.40 -13.43
C ARG A 5 14.43 -12.42 -14.39
N ILE A 6 13.65 -11.61 -15.10
CA ILE A 6 14.25 -10.55 -15.94
C ILE A 6 15.22 -9.78 -15.05
N GLU A 7 16.47 -9.73 -15.48
CA GLU A 7 17.61 -9.26 -14.69
C GLU A 7 17.63 -7.73 -14.50
N GLY A 8 16.53 -7.04 -14.81
CA GLY A 8 16.47 -5.59 -14.72
C GLY A 8 15.07 -5.02 -14.87
N MET A 9 14.91 -3.80 -14.36
CA MET A 9 13.67 -3.02 -14.44
C MET A 9 13.21 -2.80 -15.89
N ASP A 10 14.15 -2.71 -16.83
CA ASP A 10 13.89 -2.38 -18.23
C ASP A 10 13.07 -3.46 -18.96
N GLY A 11 13.38 -4.74 -18.74
CA GLY A 11 12.62 -5.82 -19.35
C GLY A 11 11.20 -5.94 -18.77
N VAL A 12 11.03 -5.62 -17.48
CA VAL A 12 9.71 -5.53 -16.84
C VAL A 12 8.91 -4.39 -17.45
N LEU A 13 9.52 -3.22 -17.65
CA LEU A 13 8.88 -2.07 -18.27
C LEU A 13 8.51 -2.33 -19.73
N ALA A 14 9.37 -3.00 -20.50
CA ALA A 14 9.10 -3.37 -21.88
C ALA A 14 7.89 -4.32 -22.00
N GLN A 15 7.81 -5.34 -21.14
CA GLN A 15 6.66 -6.24 -21.11
C GLN A 15 5.40 -5.57 -20.57
N LEU A 16 5.52 -4.67 -19.60
CA LEU A 16 4.37 -3.90 -19.12
C LEU A 16 3.80 -3.00 -20.21
N ARG A 17 4.66 -2.41 -21.07
CA ARG A 17 4.25 -1.62 -22.24
C ARG A 17 3.59 -2.47 -23.34
N SER A 18 3.94 -3.75 -23.47
CA SER A 18 3.30 -4.66 -24.44
C SER A 18 1.91 -5.14 -23.99
N LEU A 19 1.57 -4.96 -22.72
CA LEU A 19 0.20 -5.15 -22.23
C LEU A 19 -0.69 -3.99 -22.67
N GLN A 20 -1.93 -4.29 -23.06
CA GLN A 20 -2.91 -3.26 -23.39
C GLN A 20 -3.29 -2.49 -22.13
N GLY A 21 -3.56 -1.18 -22.27
CA GLY A 21 -3.62 -0.24 -21.15
C GLY A 21 -4.54 -0.63 -19.97
N LYS A 22 -5.64 -1.36 -20.20
CA LYS A 22 -6.51 -1.84 -19.11
C LYS A 22 -5.88 -2.97 -18.28
N GLU A 23 -5.26 -3.95 -18.94
CA GLU A 23 -4.62 -5.09 -18.27
C GLU A 23 -3.35 -4.66 -17.54
N ALA A 24 -2.55 -3.78 -18.17
CA ALA A 24 -1.39 -3.18 -17.53
C ALA A 24 -1.77 -2.46 -16.22
N LYS A 25 -2.81 -1.62 -16.27
CA LYS A 25 -3.34 -0.91 -15.08
C LYS A 25 -3.82 -1.85 -13.99
N LYS A 26 -4.49 -2.95 -14.36
CA LYS A 26 -4.94 -3.96 -13.39
C LYS A 26 -3.76 -4.64 -12.69
N VAL A 27 -2.72 -5.00 -13.43
CA VAL A 27 -1.48 -5.61 -12.91
C VAL A 27 -0.73 -4.63 -12.00
N VAL A 28 -0.56 -3.38 -12.42
CA VAL A 28 0.07 -2.32 -11.60
C VAL A 28 -0.72 -2.09 -10.31
N ARG A 29 -2.04 -1.92 -10.39
CA ARG A 29 -2.86 -1.69 -9.20
C ARG A 29 -2.81 -2.86 -8.22
N ARG A 30 -2.77 -4.10 -8.72
CA ARG A 30 -2.65 -5.31 -7.89
C ARG A 30 -1.30 -5.35 -7.18
N SER A 31 -0.20 -5.12 -7.90
CA SER A 31 1.15 -5.12 -7.33
C SER A 31 1.35 -4.01 -6.30
N LEU A 32 0.82 -2.81 -6.54
CA LEU A 32 0.82 -1.72 -5.55
C LEU A 32 0.05 -2.11 -4.26
N ARG A 33 -1.05 -2.86 -4.37
CA ARG A 33 -1.77 -3.38 -3.21
C ARG A 33 -1.01 -4.51 -2.50
N ALA A 34 -0.25 -5.31 -3.23
CA ALA A 34 0.64 -6.32 -2.66
C ALA A 34 1.74 -5.64 -1.82
N GLY A 35 2.40 -4.61 -2.36
CA GLY A 35 3.37 -3.78 -1.66
C GLY A 35 2.80 -3.06 -0.45
N ALA A 36 1.54 -2.61 -0.51
CA ALA A 36 0.88 -1.95 0.62
C ALA A 36 0.59 -2.89 1.81
N LYS A 37 0.58 -4.21 1.60
CA LYS A 37 0.24 -5.22 2.63
C LYS A 37 1.25 -5.28 3.79
N PRO A 38 2.58 -5.45 3.56
CA PRO A 38 3.56 -5.45 4.65
C PRO A 38 3.51 -4.15 5.45
N LEU A 39 3.51 -3.00 4.77
CA LEU A 39 3.36 -1.69 5.40
C LEU A 39 2.10 -1.60 6.28
N ARG A 40 0.94 -2.02 5.76
CA ARG A 40 -0.32 -2.01 6.51
C ARG A 40 -0.23 -2.88 7.76
N ASN A 41 0.35 -4.07 7.64
CA ASN A 41 0.46 -5.02 8.75
C ASN A 41 1.39 -4.49 9.83
N GLU A 42 2.51 -3.90 9.43
CA GLU A 42 3.46 -3.21 10.31
C GLU A 42 2.80 -2.06 11.06
N MET A 43 2.08 -1.18 10.36
CA MET A 43 1.34 -0.09 10.97
C MET A 43 0.33 -0.62 11.99
N LYS A 44 -0.41 -1.69 11.65
CA LYS A 44 -1.36 -2.32 12.57
C LYS A 44 -0.68 -2.91 13.80
N ARG A 45 0.49 -3.53 13.64
CA ARG A 45 1.25 -4.05 14.78
C ARG A 45 1.72 -2.93 15.69
N ASN A 46 2.26 -1.86 15.11
CA ASN A 46 2.74 -0.71 15.87
C ASN A 46 1.61 0.08 16.54
N ALA A 47 0.42 0.11 15.94
CA ALA A 47 -0.75 0.78 16.51
C ALA A 47 -1.37 0.03 17.69
N ARG A 48 -1.23 -1.31 17.77
CA ARG A 48 -1.83 -2.12 18.84
C ARG A 48 -1.37 -1.72 20.25
N LYS A 49 -0.17 -1.13 20.37
CA LYS A 49 0.34 -0.64 21.66
C LYS A 49 -0.45 0.54 22.24
N PHE A 50 -1.30 1.17 21.43
CA PHE A 50 -2.15 2.30 21.82
C PHE A 50 -3.61 1.90 22.00
N ASP A 51 -3.96 0.63 21.76
CA ASP A 51 -5.31 0.15 22.02
C ASP A 51 -5.48 -0.06 23.53
N ASP A 52 -6.57 0.47 24.09
CA ASP A 52 -6.93 0.24 25.48
C ASP A 52 -7.97 -0.90 25.56
N PRO A 53 -7.66 -2.05 26.21
CA PRO A 53 -8.58 -3.17 26.34
C PRO A 53 -9.86 -2.83 27.10
N ALA A 54 -9.89 -1.76 27.90
CA ALA A 54 -11.07 -1.29 28.61
C ALA A 54 -12.05 -0.53 27.70
N THR A 55 -11.64 -0.17 26.48
CA THR A 55 -12.48 0.57 25.52
C THR A 55 -12.77 -0.27 24.27
N SER A 56 -13.89 0.02 23.63
CA SER A 56 -14.18 -0.56 22.31
C SER A 56 -13.30 0.05 21.20
N GLU A 57 -12.46 1.05 21.53
CA GLU A 57 -11.61 1.81 20.63
C GLU A 57 -10.26 1.09 20.39
N ALA A 58 -10.01 0.77 19.13
CA ALA A 58 -8.79 0.19 18.61
C ALA A 58 -8.26 0.95 17.38
N VAL A 59 -7.10 1.57 17.53
CA VAL A 59 -6.40 2.37 16.52
C VAL A 59 -6.04 1.53 15.29
N TYR A 60 -5.65 0.26 15.49
CA TYR A 60 -5.27 -0.61 14.38
C TYR A 60 -6.40 -0.85 13.37
N LYS A 61 -7.66 -0.71 13.78
CA LYS A 61 -8.84 -0.88 12.90
C LYS A 61 -9.03 0.31 11.95
N GLN A 62 -8.47 1.49 12.27
CA GLN A 62 -8.52 2.67 11.40
C GLN A 62 -7.55 2.56 10.22
N ILE A 63 -6.55 1.69 10.32
CA ILE A 63 -5.51 1.56 9.31
C ILE A 63 -6.05 0.82 8.10
N ALA A 64 -6.13 1.54 6.98
CA ALA A 64 -6.68 1.03 5.74
C ALA A 64 -5.78 1.35 4.56
N THR A 65 -5.85 0.48 3.55
CA THR A 65 -5.27 0.70 2.23
C THR A 65 -6.37 1.12 1.28
N ARG A 66 -6.18 2.24 0.57
CA ARG A 66 -7.15 2.81 -0.38
C ARG A 66 -6.48 3.12 -1.71
N SER A 67 -7.27 3.06 -2.78
CA SER A 67 -6.83 3.59 -4.07
C SER A 67 -6.86 5.12 -4.04
N ILE A 68 -5.84 5.74 -4.62
CA ILE A 68 -5.77 7.20 -4.74
C ILE A 68 -6.73 7.63 -5.86
N PRO A 69 -7.54 8.70 -5.67
CA PRO A 69 -8.43 9.19 -6.70
C PRO A 69 -7.68 9.61 -7.97
N LYS A 70 -8.24 9.30 -9.15
CA LYS A 70 -7.64 9.65 -10.46
C LYS A 70 -7.31 11.14 -10.59
N ARG A 71 -8.17 12.02 -10.04
CA ARG A 71 -7.93 13.47 -10.03
C ARG A 71 -6.63 13.85 -9.30
N THR A 72 -6.31 13.14 -8.22
CA THR A 72 -5.07 13.35 -7.47
C THR A 72 -3.88 12.77 -8.23
N LEU A 73 -4.02 11.57 -8.80
CA LEU A 73 -2.93 10.91 -9.55
C LEU A 73 -2.52 11.71 -10.80
N ARG A 74 -3.48 12.28 -11.53
CA ARG A 74 -3.22 13.13 -12.70
C ARG A 74 -2.37 14.36 -12.41
N ARG A 75 -2.37 14.86 -11.16
CA ARG A 75 -1.51 15.99 -10.75
C ARG A 75 -0.03 15.62 -10.72
N PHE A 76 0.26 14.32 -10.63
CA PHE A 76 1.60 13.75 -10.57
C PHE A 76 1.91 12.87 -11.79
N ASP A 77 1.09 12.98 -12.84
CA ASP A 77 1.19 12.15 -14.05
C ASP A 77 1.20 10.63 -13.80
N PHE A 78 0.48 10.19 -12.76
CA PHE A 78 0.30 8.77 -12.45
C PHE A 78 -1.05 8.26 -12.94
N ASP A 79 -1.07 7.01 -13.41
CA ASP A 79 -2.28 6.30 -13.82
C ASP A 79 -2.94 5.53 -12.66
N GLU A 80 -2.12 4.93 -11.80
CA GLU A 80 -2.54 4.06 -10.70
C GLU A 80 -1.76 4.40 -9.43
N GLY A 81 -2.41 4.29 -8.28
CA GLY A 81 -1.77 4.59 -7.00
C GLY A 81 -2.58 4.09 -5.81
N VAL A 82 -1.86 3.74 -4.76
CA VAL A 82 -2.39 3.19 -3.51
C VAL A 82 -1.79 3.95 -2.34
N SER A 83 -2.60 4.23 -1.32
CA SER A 83 -2.17 4.86 -0.08
C SER A 83 -2.62 3.97 1.09
N THR A 84 -1.71 3.71 2.02
CA THR A 84 -2.02 3.10 3.31
C THR A 84 -1.88 4.16 4.39
N GLY A 85 -2.89 4.29 5.26
CA GLY A 85 -2.91 5.32 6.28
C GLY A 85 -4.03 5.10 7.29
N VAL A 86 -4.12 6.01 8.25
CA VAL A 86 -5.25 6.09 9.17
C VAL A 86 -6.44 6.69 8.43
N LYS A 87 -7.60 6.05 8.54
CA LYS A 87 -8.85 6.54 7.96
C LYS A 87 -9.39 7.72 8.77
N ASP A 88 -9.79 8.78 8.07
CA ASP A 88 -10.51 9.89 8.69
C ASP A 88 -11.82 9.38 9.31
N SER A 89 -11.97 9.68 10.58
CA SER A 89 -13.08 9.27 11.44
C SER A 89 -13.63 10.53 12.07
N LYS A 90 -14.95 10.72 12.00
CA LYS A 90 -15.60 11.87 12.63
C LYS A 90 -15.62 11.68 14.15
N PRO A 91 -15.60 12.76 14.95
CA PRO A 91 -15.84 12.65 16.39
C PRO A 91 -17.13 11.86 16.67
N GLY A 92 -17.05 10.88 17.57
CA GLY A 92 -18.18 10.00 17.93
C GLY A 92 -18.38 8.77 17.02
N GLN A 93 -17.57 8.61 15.97
CA GLN A 93 -17.46 7.32 15.27
C GLN A 93 -16.47 6.42 16.01
N PRO A 94 -16.68 5.09 16.01
CA PRO A 94 -15.72 4.17 16.56
C PRO A 94 -14.37 4.39 15.90
N TYR A 95 -13.32 4.39 16.69
CA TYR A 95 -11.94 4.50 16.23
C TYR A 95 -11.64 5.87 15.64
N HIS A 96 -11.54 6.94 16.45
CA HIS A 96 -11.19 8.30 15.97
C HIS A 96 -9.80 8.85 16.35
N TYR A 97 -9.06 8.20 17.25
CA TYR A 97 -7.83 8.80 17.80
C TYR A 97 -6.53 8.58 17.00
N GLY A 98 -6.51 7.72 15.97
CA GLY A 98 -5.27 7.31 15.32
C GLY A 98 -4.50 8.45 14.64
N LEU A 99 -5.22 9.43 14.09
CA LEU A 99 -4.60 10.60 13.45
C LEU A 99 -4.01 11.57 14.49
N PHE A 100 -4.67 11.71 15.65
CA PHE A 100 -4.17 12.51 16.75
C PHE A 100 -2.91 11.90 17.37
N LEU A 101 -2.85 10.57 17.48
CA LEU A 101 -1.63 9.88 17.92
C LEU A 101 -0.46 10.10 16.96
N GLU A 102 -0.68 9.95 15.65
CA GLU A 102 0.39 10.11 14.66
C GLU A 102 0.95 11.54 14.61
N ARG A 103 0.08 12.55 14.74
CA ARG A 103 0.45 13.96 14.54
C ARG A 103 0.65 14.77 15.82
N GLY A 104 0.15 14.28 16.95
CA GLY A 104 0.02 15.05 18.17
C GLY A 104 -1.14 16.05 18.12
N THR A 105 -1.36 16.72 19.24
CA THR A 105 -2.33 17.81 19.43
C THR A 105 -1.70 18.89 20.30
N ALA A 106 -2.41 20.00 20.55
CA ALA A 106 -1.97 21.03 21.48
C ALA A 106 -1.73 20.50 22.92
N HIS A 107 -2.33 19.35 23.27
CA HIS A 107 -2.28 18.77 24.61
C HIS A 107 -1.52 17.43 24.68
N MET A 108 -1.01 16.92 23.55
CA MET A 108 -0.37 15.61 23.48
C MET A 108 0.73 15.62 22.41
N GLN A 109 1.93 15.17 22.77
CA GLN A 109 3.03 15.00 21.82
C GLN A 109 2.70 13.92 20.78
N ALA A 110 3.25 14.08 19.57
CA ALA A 110 3.10 13.07 18.52
C ALA A 110 3.78 11.76 18.91
N GLN A 111 3.09 10.64 18.68
CA GLN A 111 3.59 9.29 18.88
C GLN A 111 3.60 8.56 17.53
N PRO A 112 4.53 8.91 16.62
CA PRO A 112 4.51 8.42 15.25
C PRO A 112 4.69 6.90 15.21
N PHE A 113 3.74 6.23 14.57
CA PHE A 113 3.78 4.79 14.32
C PHE A 113 3.75 4.49 12.83
N ILE A 114 3.20 5.38 11.99
CA ILE A 114 3.19 5.19 10.54
C ILE A 114 4.58 5.40 9.96
N ARG A 115 5.28 6.46 10.39
CA ARG A 115 6.63 6.77 9.87
C ARG A 115 7.62 5.63 10.11
N ASN A 116 7.64 5.10 11.34
CA ASN A 116 8.50 3.97 11.70
C ASN A 116 8.13 2.71 10.90
N SER A 117 6.85 2.47 10.65
CA SER A 117 6.42 1.36 9.80
C SER A 117 6.90 1.49 8.36
N ALA A 118 6.84 2.70 7.79
CA ALA A 118 7.32 2.95 6.44
C ALA A 118 8.82 2.70 6.34
N ASP A 119 9.60 3.08 7.35
CA ASP A 119 11.05 2.91 7.36
C ASP A 119 11.47 1.44 7.52
N ASN A 120 10.78 0.70 8.39
CA ASN A 120 11.08 -0.72 8.63
C ASN A 120 10.69 -1.64 7.45
N THR A 121 9.65 -1.28 6.69
CA THR A 121 9.11 -2.16 5.64
C THR A 121 9.56 -1.80 4.23
N ARG A 122 10.45 -0.82 4.05
CA ARG A 122 10.87 -0.32 2.71
C ARG A 122 11.23 -1.47 1.78
N THR A 123 12.14 -2.35 2.20
CA THR A 123 12.61 -3.48 1.38
C THR A 123 11.49 -4.46 1.07
N GLU A 124 10.65 -4.81 2.05
CA GLU A 124 9.53 -5.73 1.85
C GLU A 124 8.48 -5.18 0.87
N VAL A 125 8.20 -3.87 0.95
CA VAL A 125 7.29 -3.19 0.03
C VAL A 125 7.82 -3.30 -1.40
N PHE A 126 9.09 -2.97 -1.65
CA PHE A 126 9.67 -3.04 -2.99
C PHE A 126 9.74 -4.46 -3.53
N THR A 127 10.11 -5.43 -2.70
CA THR A 127 10.11 -6.85 -3.08
C THR A 127 8.70 -7.31 -3.46
N ALA A 128 7.69 -7.03 -2.61
CA ALA A 128 6.32 -7.44 -2.88
C ALA A 128 5.71 -6.79 -4.12
N VAL A 129 6.03 -5.53 -4.41
CA VAL A 129 5.64 -4.89 -5.68
C VAL A 129 6.31 -5.59 -6.85
N SER A 130 7.63 -5.81 -6.79
CA SER A 130 8.41 -6.38 -7.89
C SER A 130 7.93 -7.79 -8.23
N ASP A 131 7.74 -8.63 -7.21
CA ASP A 131 7.31 -10.03 -7.37
C ASP A 131 5.89 -10.12 -7.93
N ASP A 132 4.92 -9.38 -7.36
CA ASP A 132 3.53 -9.44 -7.83
C ASP A 132 3.35 -8.78 -9.21
N LEU A 133 4.17 -7.78 -9.53
CA LEU A 133 4.20 -7.16 -10.86
C LEU A 133 4.72 -8.16 -11.89
N TRP A 134 5.83 -8.84 -11.59
CA TRP A 134 6.40 -9.89 -12.45
C TRP A 134 5.41 -11.04 -12.68
N ASP A 135 4.81 -11.56 -11.61
CA ASP A 135 3.78 -12.59 -11.67
C ASP A 135 2.54 -12.13 -12.45
N GLY A 136 2.18 -10.85 -12.35
CA GLY A 136 1.06 -10.27 -13.08
C GLY A 136 1.33 -10.19 -14.58
N ILE A 137 2.53 -9.75 -14.96
CA ILE A 137 2.94 -9.63 -16.36
C ILE A 137 3.03 -11.01 -17.02
N THR A 138 3.74 -11.94 -16.38
CA THR A 138 3.91 -13.31 -16.91
C THR A 138 2.58 -14.03 -17.14
N LYS A 139 1.61 -13.86 -16.22
CA LYS A 139 0.25 -14.39 -16.37
C LYS A 139 -0.51 -13.78 -17.56
N GLN A 140 -0.31 -12.49 -17.83
CA GLN A 140 -0.99 -11.82 -18.94
C GLN A 140 -0.37 -12.15 -20.30
N VAL A 141 0.95 -12.29 -20.35
CA VAL A 141 1.66 -12.73 -21.55
C VAL A 141 1.28 -14.17 -21.91
N SER A 142 1.25 -15.08 -20.93
CA SER A 142 0.85 -16.48 -21.18
C SER A 142 -0.63 -16.63 -21.56
N ALA A 143 -1.51 -15.76 -21.08
CA ALA A 143 -2.93 -15.75 -21.44
C ALA A 143 -3.19 -15.26 -22.88
N LYS A 144 -2.33 -14.39 -23.43
CA LYS A 144 -2.45 -13.90 -24.82
C LYS A 144 -1.85 -14.84 -25.87
N GLY A 145 -0.98 -15.77 -25.47
CA GLY A 145 -0.34 -16.75 -26.36
C GLY A 145 -1.15 -18.03 -26.59
N LYS A 146 -2.36 -18.11 -26.01
CA LYS A 146 -3.37 -19.13 -26.30
C LYS A 146 -4.46 -18.52 -27.16
#